data_AF-A0A962HX93-F1
#
_entry.id   AF-A0A962HX93-F1
#
_cell.length_a   1.000
_cell.length_b   1.000
_cell.length_c   1.000
_cell.angle_alpha   90.00
_cell.angle_beta   90.00
_cell.angle_gamma   90.00
#
_symmetry.space_group_name_H-M   'P 1'
#
loop_
_entity.id
_entity.type
_entity.pdbx_description
1 polymer ?
#
loop_
_entity_poly.entity_id
_entity_poly.type
_entity_poly.pdbx_seq_one_letter_code
_entity_poly.pdbx_strand_id
1 'polypeptide(L)' 'QQQYTLFRELAQAIESGDLHARVHATFGIDQIREALQLAAAGERDGKILLTP' A
#
# COMPACT_ATOMS: atom_id res chain seq x y z
N GLN A 1 8.32 -17.27 14.13
CA GLN A 1 8.41 -18.15 12.95
C GLN A 1 7.24 -17.94 11.99
N GLN A 2 5.99 -18.00 12.45
CA GLN A 2 4.78 -17.82 11.61
C GLN A 2 4.75 -16.53 10.77
N GLN A 3 5.14 -15.37 11.34
CA GLN A 3 5.18 -14.10 10.61
C GLN A 3 6.11 -14.14 9.37
N TYR A 4 7.25 -14.82 9.49
CA TYR A 4 8.23 -14.93 8.41
C TYR A 4 7.71 -15.81 7.27
N THR A 5 7.01 -16.89 7.63
CA THR A 5 6.34 -17.76 6.66
C THR A 5 5.28 -16.98 5.89
N LEU A 6 4.42 -16.25 6.60
CA LEU A 6 3.37 -15.43 5.97
C LEU A 6 3.95 -14.40 5.00
N PHE A 7 5.01 -13.68 5.39
CA PHE A 7 5.63 -12.71 4.48
C PHE A 7 6.26 -13.35 3.25
N ARG A 8 6.82 -14.56 3.38
CA ARG A 8 7.34 -15.31 2.23
C ARG A 8 6.22 -15.68 1.26
N GLU A 9 5.11 -16.19 1.77
CA GLU A 9 3.94 -16.56 0.96
C GLU A 9 3.36 -15.34 0.24
N LEU A 10 3.22 -14.20 0.94
CA LEU A 10 2.77 -12.96 0.35
C LEU A 10 3.72 -12.44 -0.74
N ALA A 11 5.04 -12.52 -0.50
CA ALA A 11 6.03 -12.12 -1.50
C ALA A 11 5.96 -12.98 -2.76
N GLN A 12 5.81 -14.30 -2.60
CA GLN A 12 5.65 -15.22 -3.73
C GLN A 12 4.38 -14.93 -4.53
N ALA A 13 3.26 -14.67 -3.86
CA ALA A 13 2.00 -14.32 -4.52
C ALA A 13 2.09 -12.97 -5.27
N ILE A 14 2.87 -12.01 -4.77
CA ILE A 14 3.14 -10.74 -5.48
C ILE A 14 4.00 -11.01 -6.72
N GLU A 15 5.05 -11.83 -6.59
CA GLU A 15 5.97 -12.17 -7.69
C GLU A 15 5.26 -12.93 -8.82
N SER A 16 4.38 -13.88 -8.48
CA SER A 16 3.59 -14.64 -9.47
C SER A 16 2.49 -13.82 -10.15
N GLY A 17 2.15 -12.64 -9.60
CA GLY A 17 1.01 -11.85 -10.03
C GLY A 17 -0.34 -12.35 -9.49
N ASP A 18 -0.37 -13.32 -8.59
CA ASP A 18 -1.61 -13.78 -7.96
C ASP A 18 -2.15 -12.74 -6.95
N LEU A 19 -1.27 -11.92 -6.37
CA LEU A 19 -1.61 -10.86 -5.43
C LEU A 19 -1.21 -9.48 -5.97
N HIS A 20 -2.20 -8.63 -6.18
CA HIS A 20 -2.01 -7.24 -6.58
C HIS A 20 -2.44 -6.27 -5.48
N ALA A 21 -1.62 -5.24 -5.24
CA ALA A 21 -1.96 -4.13 -4.36
C ALA A 21 -2.08 -2.84 -5.18
N ARG A 22 -3.32 -2.44 -5.50
CA ARG A 22 -3.57 -1.19 -6.24
C ARG A 22 -3.13 0.03 -5.44
N VAL A 23 -2.43 0.94 -6.09
CA VAL A 23 -2.10 2.27 -5.56
C VAL A 23 -3.18 3.23 -6.04
N HIS A 24 -3.89 3.84 -5.10
CA HIS A 24 -4.91 4.84 -5.39
C HIS A 24 -4.28 6.21 -5.66
N ALA A 25 -3.29 6.59 -4.85
CA ALA A 25 -2.56 7.84 -5.01
C ALA A 25 -1.16 7.76 -4.37
N THR A 26 -0.25 8.57 -4.88
CA THR A 26 1.12 8.74 -4.37
C THR A 26 1.34 10.21 -4.05
N PHE A 27 1.91 10.49 -2.88
CA PHE A 27 2.22 11.84 -2.41
C PHE A 27 3.68 11.93 -1.98
N GLY A 28 4.26 13.12 -2.14
CA GLY A 28 5.53 13.44 -1.48
C GLY A 28 5.36 13.54 0.03
N ILE A 29 6.44 13.35 0.79
CA ILE A 29 6.42 13.46 2.25
C ILE A 29 6.02 14.88 2.72
N ASP A 30 6.27 15.89 1.88
CA ASP A 30 5.85 17.28 2.04
C ASP A 30 4.34 17.47 1.96
N GLN A 31 3.62 16.51 1.37
CA GLN A 31 2.17 16.52 1.17
C GLN A 31 1.42 15.57 2.14
N ILE A 32 2.01 15.32 3.32
CA ILE A 32 1.46 14.34 4.28
C ILE A 32 0.03 14.70 4.74
N ARG A 33 -0.30 16.00 4.78
CA ARG A 33 -1.63 16.46 5.21
C ARG A 33 -2.70 16.04 4.20
N GLU A 34 -2.41 16.25 2.92
CA GLU A 34 -3.27 15.89 1.79
C GLU A 34 -3.44 14.37 1.72
N ALA A 35 -2.35 13.62 1.87
CA ALA A 35 -2.37 12.16 1.90
C ALA A 35 -3.27 11.60 3.01
N LEU A 36 -3.20 12.19 4.22
CA LEU A 36 -4.03 11.79 5.36
C LEU A 36 -5.50 12.16 5.16
N GLN A 37 -5.78 13.35 4.62
CA GLN A 37 -7.16 13.77 4.31
C GLN A 37 -7.80 12.81 3.32
N LEU A 38 -7.11 12.45 2.24
CA LEU A 38 -7.62 11.49 1.26
C LEU A 38 -7.80 10.09 1.87
N ALA A 39 -6.85 9.66 2.71
CA ALA A 39 -6.96 8.37 3.40
C ALA A 39 -8.16 8.29 4.35
N ALA A 40 -8.48 9.40 5.03
CA ALA A 40 -9.57 9.51 6.00
C ALA A 40 -10.96 9.67 5.35
N ALA A 41 -11.04 10.21 4.13
CA ALA A 41 -12.30 10.36 3.40
C ALA A 41 -13.00 9.02 3.11
N GLY A 42 -12.26 7.91 3.12
CA GLY A 42 -12.81 6.57 2.94
C GLY A 42 -13.11 6.19 1.48
N GLU A 43 -12.93 7.11 0.54
CA GLU A 43 -13.20 6.91 -0.90
C GLU A 43 -12.03 6.25 -1.66
N ARG A 44 -10.96 5.87 -0.96
CA ARG A 44 -9.77 5.29 -1.58
C ARG A 44 -10.05 3.88 -2.13
N ASP A 45 -9.80 3.70 -3.43
CA ASP A 45 -9.79 2.40 -4.09
C ASP A 45 -8.36 1.85 -4.23
N GLY A 46 -7.73 1.60 -3.07
CA GLY A 46 -6.34 1.12 -3.02
C GLY A 46 -5.54 1.70 -1.86
N LYS A 47 -4.23 1.62 -1.98
CA LYS A 47 -3.25 2.15 -1.03
C LYS A 47 -2.91 3.61 -1.34
N ILE A 48 -2.66 4.39 -0.31
CA ILE A 48 -2.01 5.70 -0.42
C ILE A 48 -0.52 5.47 -0.15
N LEU A 49 0.35 5.90 -1.07
CA LEU A 49 1.80 5.75 -0.95
C LEU A 49 2.43 7.11 -0.63
N LEU A 50 3.39 7.12 0.29
CA LEU A 50 4.25 8.29 0.55
C LEU A 50 5.64 7.99 -0.02
N THR A 51 6.19 8.95 -0.77
CA THR A 51 7.57 8.90 -1.25
C THR A 51 8.43 9.92 -0.51
N PRO A 52 9.72 9.60 -0.23
CA PRO A 52 10.65 10.53 0.39
C PRO A 52 10.80 11.86 -0.34
#